data_AF-A0A8U8CBD7-F1
#
_entry.id   AF-A0A8U8CBD7-F1
#
_cell.length_a   1.000
_cell.length_b   1.000
_cell.length_c   1.000
_cell.angle_alpha   90.00
_cell.angle_beta   90.00
_cell.angle_gamma   90.00
#
_symmetry.space_group_name_H-M   'P 1'
#
loop_
_entity.id
_entity.type
_entity.pdbx_description
1 polymer ?
#
loop_
_entity_poly.entity_id
_entity_poly.type
_entity_poly.pdbx_seq_one_letter_code
_entity_poly.pdbx_strand_id
1 'polypeptide(L)' 'LFCTLNTPQVDMEKLLGGQIGLEDFIFAHTRGRQKDVQVLKSEEALGLTITDNGAGYAFIKVRHTWDR' A
#
# COMPACT_ATOMS: atom_id res chain seq x y z
N LEU A 1 3.01 -2.16 7.81
CA LEU A 1 4.47 -2.31 8.03
C LEU A 1 5.20 -1.74 6.82
N PHE A 2 4.88 -0.52 6.41
CA PHE A 2 5.50 0.16 5.28
C PHE A 2 5.61 1.63 5.64
N CYS A 3 6.34 2.40 4.85
CA CYS A 3 6.51 3.83 5.12
C CYS A 3 5.94 4.67 3.98
N THR A 4 5.42 5.85 4.31
CA THR A 4 5.11 6.90 3.34
C THR A 4 6.00 8.12 3.61
N LEU A 5 6.25 8.91 2.58
CA LEU A 5 7.00 10.15 2.66
C LEU A 5 6.05 11.34 2.77
N ASN A 6 6.30 12.23 3.73
CA ASN A 6 5.64 13.52 3.91
C ASN A 6 4.12 13.46 4.14
N THR A 7 3.58 12.31 4.51
CA THR A 7 2.16 12.16 4.88
C THR A 7 1.94 11.05 5.91
N PRO A 8 1.18 11.30 6.98
CA PRO A 8 0.74 10.25 7.90
C PRO A 8 -0.44 9.43 7.33
N GLN A 9 -1.03 9.85 6.21
CA GLN A 9 -2.13 9.12 5.58
C GLN A 9 -1.60 7.90 4.83
N VAL A 10 -2.46 6.89 4.68
CA VAL A 10 -2.17 5.71 3.84
C VAL A 10 -2.33 6.12 2.37
N ASP A 11 -1.32 6.80 1.84
CA ASP A 11 -1.23 7.24 0.46
C ASP A 11 -0.14 6.44 -0.26
N MET A 12 -0.56 5.56 -1.16
CA MET A 12 0.34 4.65 -1.88
C MET A 12 1.12 5.33 -3.02
N GLU A 13 0.74 6.54 -3.43
CA GLU A 13 1.54 7.36 -4.34
C GLU A 13 2.76 7.94 -3.62
N LYS A 14 2.65 8.13 -2.30
CA LYS A 14 3.73 8.58 -1.41
C LYS A 14 4.45 7.42 -0.72
N LEU A 15 4.25 6.18 -1.16
CA LEU A 15 4.96 5.02 -0.62
C LEU A 15 6.47 5.22 -0.73
N LEU A 16 7.19 4.97 0.37
CA LEU A 16 8.64 5.00 0.41
C LEU A 16 9.22 4.09 -0.68
N GLY A 17 10.00 4.69 -1.58
CA GLY A 17 10.70 4.01 -2.66
C GLY A 17 12.21 3.89 -2.41
N GLY A 18 12.98 3.78 -3.49
CA GLY A 18 14.45 3.69 -3.43
C GLY A 18 15.19 5.03 -3.29
N GLN A 19 14.47 6.16 -3.29
CA GLN A 19 15.03 7.49 -3.12
C GLN A 19 14.32 8.21 -1.97
N ILE A 20 15.11 8.94 -1.17
CA ILE A 20 14.67 9.69 0.00
C ILE A 20 15.43 11.02 0.00
N GLY A 21 14.71 12.13 0.09
CA GLY A 21 15.29 13.45 0.27
C GLY A 21 15.78 13.68 1.70
N LEU A 22 16.78 14.54 1.88
CA LEU A 22 17.35 14.84 3.20
C LEU A 22 16.34 15.46 4.19
N GLU A 23 15.28 16.09 3.67
CA GLU A 23 14.25 16.76 4.46
C GLU A 23 12.90 16.02 4.45
N ASP A 24 12.86 14.80 3.90
CA ASP A 24 11.63 14.02 3.88
C ASP A 24 11.29 13.52 5.29
N PHE A 25 10.05 13.75 5.70
CA PHE A 25 9.50 13.12 6.89
C PHE A 25 9.01 11.71 6.56
N ILE A 26 9.53 10.73 7.28
CA ILE A 26 9.15 9.32 7.13
C ILE A 26 8.03 8.99 8.12
N PHE A 27 6.90 8.51 7.60
CA PHE A 27 5.79 8.02 8.41
C PHE A 27 5.71 6.49 8.32
N ALA A 28 5.93 5.81 9.43
CA ALA A 28 5.87 4.35 9.51
C ALA A 28 4.45 3.87 9.86
N HIS A 29 3.86 3.07 8.98
CA HIS A 29 2.54 2.48 9.16
C HIS A 29 2.65 1.10 9.79
N THR A 30 2.15 0.95 11.01
CA THR A 30 2.13 -0.31 11.75
C THR A 30 0.82 -1.08 11.52
N ARG A 31 0.72 -2.31 12.05
CA ARG A 31 -0.49 -3.14 11.88
C ARG A 31 -1.64 -2.52 12.68
N GLY A 32 -2.75 -2.21 12.00
CA GLY A 32 -4.00 -1.78 12.62
C GLY A 32 -4.92 -2.95 12.94
N ARG A 33 -6.24 -2.68 12.96
CA ARG A 33 -7.26 -3.70 13.19
C ARG A 33 -7.33 -4.71 12.05
N GLN A 34 -7.41 -6.01 12.37
CA GLN A 34 -7.67 -7.06 11.40
C GLN A 34 -9.04 -6.86 10.73
N LYS A 35 -9.11 -7.14 9.43
CA LYS A 35 -10.34 -7.13 8.65
C LYS A 35 -10.37 -8.37 7.78
N ASP A 36 -11.49 -9.09 7.83
CA ASP A 36 -11.77 -10.20 6.93
C ASP A 36 -12.84 -9.74 5.94
N VAL A 37 -12.58 -9.88 4.64
CA VAL A 37 -13.44 -9.38 3.56
C VAL A 37 -13.67 -10.49 2.54
N GLN A 38 -14.93 -10.76 2.23
CA GLN A 38 -15.31 -11.69 1.16
C GLN A 38 -15.33 -10.96 -0.19
N VAL A 39 -14.72 -11.56 -1.21
CA VAL A 39 -14.66 -11.00 -2.57
C VAL A 39 -15.11 -12.08 -3.57
N LEU A 40 -16.03 -11.72 -4.47
CA LEU A 40 -16.41 -12.56 -5.60
C LEU A 40 -15.41 -12.33 -6.75
N LYS A 41 -14.76 -13.39 -7.22
CA LYS A 41 -13.91 -13.32 -8.42
C LYS A 41 -14.78 -13.43 -9.68
N SER A 42 -15.32 -12.30 -10.14
CA SER A 42 -16.15 -12.21 -11.34
C SER A 42 -15.36 -12.13 -12.65
N GLU A 43 -14.09 -11.75 -12.57
CA GLU A 43 -13.21 -11.55 -13.73
C GLU A 43 -11.89 -12.34 -13.57
N GLU A 44 -11.13 -12.45 -14.66
CA GLU A 44 -9.83 -13.14 -14.67
C GLU A 44 -8.84 -12.49 -13.70
N ALA A 45 -8.79 -11.15 -13.68
CA ALA A 45 -7.93 -10.34 -12.83
C ALA A 45 -8.74 -9.49 -11.83
N LEU A 46 -8.22 -9.35 -10.61
CA LEU A 46 -8.86 -8.51 -9.58
C LEU A 46 -8.52 -7.02 -9.69
N GLY A 47 -7.64 -6.62 -10.62
CA GLY A 47 -7.17 -5.23 -10.74
C GLY A 47 -6.35 -4.74 -9.54
N LEU A 48 -5.70 -5.67 -8.82
CA LEU A 48 -4.88 -5.36 -7.64
C LEU A 48 -3.40 -5.46 -7.98
N THR A 49 -2.63 -4.48 -7.52
CA THR A 49 -1.17 -4.54 -7.50
C THR A 49 -0.71 -4.78 -6.08
N ILE A 50 -0.01 -5.90 -5.86
CA ILE A 50 0.55 -6.31 -4.57
C ILE A 50 2.06 -6.02 -4.56
N THR A 51 2.57 -5.61 -3.41
CA THR A 51 4.00 -5.46 -3.15
C THR A 51 4.30 -5.93 -1.72
N ASP A 52 5.56 -5.90 -1.31
CA ASP A 52 5.99 -6.25 0.04
C ASP A 52 6.99 -5.23 0.59
N ASN A 53 7.28 -5.34 1.87
CA ASN A 53 8.22 -4.46 2.57
C ASN A 53 9.64 -5.02 2.70
N GLY A 54 9.99 -6.07 1.94
CA GLY A 54 11.27 -6.78 2.01
C GLY A 54 11.49 -7.58 3.29
N ALA A 55 10.48 -7.66 4.18
CA ALA A 55 10.57 -8.28 5.50
C ALA A 55 9.42 -9.25 5.77
N GLY A 56 8.90 -9.89 4.71
CA GLY A 56 7.90 -10.95 4.82
C GLY A 56 6.45 -10.49 4.96
N TYR A 57 6.16 -9.20 4.75
CA TYR A 57 4.79 -8.68 4.78
C TYR A 57 4.38 -8.09 3.43
N ALA A 58 3.45 -8.76 2.75
CA ALA A 58 2.82 -8.27 1.54
C ALA A 58 1.64 -7.32 1.85
N PHE A 59 1.41 -6.34 0.99
CA PHE A 59 0.31 -5.38 1.07
C PHE A 59 -0.12 -4.89 -0.33
N ILE A 60 -1.35 -4.35 -0.42
CA ILE A 60 -1.90 -3.80 -1.67
C ILE A 60 -1.31 -2.40 -1.88
N LYS A 61 -0.66 -2.17 -3.02
CA LYS A 61 -0.11 -0.86 -3.43
C LYS A 61 -1.11 -0.05 -4.25
N VAL A 62 -1.78 -0.68 -5.21
CA VAL A 62 -2.79 0.00 -6.03
C VAL A 62 -4.00 -0.89 -6.13
N ARG A 63 -5.18 -0.30 -5.88
CA ARG A 63 -6.44 -0.84 -6.36
C ARG A 63 -6.79 -0.02 -7.59
N HIS A 64 -6.73 -0.62 -8.77
CA HIS A 64 -7.32 0.01 -9.93
C HIS A 64 -8.84 -0.05 -9.71
N THR A 65 -9.44 1.08 -9.38
CA THR A 65 -10.89 1.20 -9.44
C THR A 65 -11.26 1.18 -10.92
N TRP A 66 -11.94 0.13 -11.35
CA TRP A 66 -12.69 0.13 -12.60
C TRP A 66 -13.86 1.11 -12.42
N ASP A 67 -13.56 2.40 -12.50
CA ASP A 67 -14.57 3.46 -12.58
C ASP A 67 -14.03 4.52 -13.55
N ARG A 68 -14.15 4.19 -14.83
CA ARG A 68 -14.38 5.07 -15.96
C ARG A 68 -15.17 4.32 -17.02
#